data_AF-A0A0G1WQ06-F1
#
_entry.id   AF-A0A0G1WQ06-F1
#
_cell.length_a   1.000
_cell.length_b   1.000
_cell.length_c   1.000
_cell.angle_alpha   90.00
_cell.angle_beta   90.00
_cell.angle_gamma   90.00
#
_symmetry.space_group_name_H-M   'P 1'
#
loop_
_entity.id
_entity.type
_entity.pdbx_description
1 polymer ?
#
loop_
_entity_poly.entity_id
_entity_poly.type
_entity_poly.pdbx_seq_one_letter_code
_entity_poly.pdbx_strand_id
1 'polypeptide(L)' 'MERLLYRFPEVVERAAKEFEPHYVATYLIALAAAFNNFYAHNKIIGSAEEAYRPRPHARRFHRLQNGLWLLGIQALERM' A
#
# COMPACT_ATOMS: atom_id res chain seq x y z
N MET A 1 6.19 4.59 -7.79
CA MET A 1 5.22 4.39 -6.69
C MET A 1 3.78 4.65 -7.12
N GLU A 2 3.50 5.77 -7.82
CA GLU A 2 2.15 6.11 -8.29
C GLU A 2 1.53 5.05 -9.21
N ARG A 3 2.33 4.45 -10.10
CA ARG A 3 1.89 3.35 -10.99
C ARG A 3 1.37 2.12 -10.26
N LEU A 4 1.88 1.82 -9.05
CA LEU A 4 1.38 0.69 -8.26
C LEU A 4 -0.01 1.00 -7.72
N LEU A 5 -0.24 2.24 -7.27
CA LEU A 5 -1.51 2.63 -6.68
C LEU A 5 -2.67 2.53 -7.67
N TYR A 6 -2.46 2.90 -8.94
CA TYR A 6 -3.52 2.81 -9.96
C TYR A 6 -3.89 1.36 -10.32
N ARG A 7 -3.00 0.39 -10.11
CA ARG A 7 -3.23 -1.02 -10.45
C ARG A 7 -4.07 -1.80 -9.44
N PHE A 8 -4.32 -1.24 -8.25
CA PHE A 8 -5.07 -1.97 -7.22
C PHE A 8 -6.44 -2.51 -7.68
N PRO A 9 -7.30 -1.72 -8.36
CA PRO A 9 -8.59 -2.23 -8.82
C PRO A 9 -8.44 -3.37 -9.84
N GLU A 10 -7.50 -3.24 -10.78
CA GLU A 10 -7.22 -4.25 -11.81
C GLU A 10 -6.76 -5.57 -11.19
N VAL A 11 -5.90 -5.50 -10.16
CA VAL A 11 -5.40 -6.68 -9.45
C VAL A 11 -6.53 -7.39 -8.69
N VAL A 12 -7.42 -6.62 -8.04
CA VAL A 12 -8.57 -7.18 -7.31
C VAL A 12 -9.56 -7.82 -8.29
N GLU A 13 -9.85 -7.15 -9.41
CA GLU A 13 -10.72 -7.69 -10.45
C GLU A 13 -10.16 -8.98 -11.04
N ARG A 14 -8.85 -9.03 -11.30
CA ARG A 14 -8.17 -10.24 -11.77
C ARG A 14 -8.26 -11.37 -10.75
N ALA A 15 -7.96 -11.10 -9.48
CA ALA A 15 -8.05 -12.08 -8.40
C ALA A 15 -9.46 -12.66 -8.25
N ALA A 16 -10.48 -11.82 -8.41
CA ALA A 16 -11.88 -12.26 -8.37
C ALA A 16 -12.27 -13.09 -9.60
N LYS A 17 -11.84 -12.69 -10.81
CA LYS A 17 -12.14 -13.41 -12.06
C LYS A 17 -11.48 -14.79 -12.13
N GLU A 18 -10.23 -14.88 -11.69
CA GLU A 18 -9.44 -16.11 -11.77
C GLU A 18 -9.59 -16.99 -10.51
N PHE A 19 -10.32 -16.53 -9.48
CA PHE A 19 -10.41 -17.17 -8.15
C PHE A 19 -9.03 -17.40 -7.49
N GLU A 20 -8.12 -16.47 -7.73
CA GLU A 20 -6.72 -16.57 -7.33
C GLU A 20 -6.33 -15.39 -6.40
N PRO A 21 -6.48 -15.55 -5.07
CA PRO A 21 -6.20 -14.47 -4.11
C PRO A 21 -4.71 -14.11 -4.03
N HIS A 22 -3.82 -14.96 -4.52
CA HIS A 22 -2.37 -14.75 -4.51
C HIS A 22 -1.96 -13.49 -5.30
N TYR A 23 -2.77 -13.04 -6.27
CA TYR A 23 -2.53 -11.79 -7.00
C TYR A 23 -2.58 -10.57 -6.07
N VAL A 24 -3.54 -10.54 -5.14
CA VAL A 24 -3.67 -9.45 -4.15
C VAL A 24 -2.50 -9.48 -3.17
N ALA A 25 -2.13 -10.68 -2.69
CA ALA A 25 -0.98 -10.84 -1.79
C ALA A 25 0.34 -10.37 -2.43
N THR A 26 0.60 -10.78 -3.67
CA THR A 26 1.79 -10.36 -4.43
C THR A 26 1.83 -8.85 -4.64
N TYR A 27 0.68 -8.24 -4.95
CA TYR A 27 0.57 -6.80 -5.07
C TYR A 27 0.88 -6.08 -3.74
N LEU A 28 0.36 -6.59 -2.61
CA LEU A 28 0.59 -6.01 -1.30
C LEU A 28 2.05 -6.07 -0.88
N ILE A 29 2.74 -7.19 -1.16
CA ILE A 29 4.19 -7.33 -0.91
C ILE A 29 4.97 -6.28 -1.70
N ALA A 30 4.66 -6.11 -2.99
CA ALA A 30 5.32 -5.11 -3.83
C ALA A 30 5.02 -3.67 -3.37
N LEU A 31 3.78 -3.41 -2.91
CA LEU A 31 3.39 -2.11 -2.37
C LEU A 31 4.12 -1.79 -1.06
N ALA A 32 4.24 -2.76 -0.16
CA ALA A 32 4.96 -2.62 1.11
C ALA A 32 6.46 -2.40 0.88
N ALA A 33 7.09 -3.15 -0.03
CA ALA A 33 8.49 -2.97 -0.40
C ALA A 33 8.74 -1.55 -0.96
N ALA A 34 7.85 -1.06 -1.83
CA ALA A 34 7.94 0.30 -2.35
C ALA A 34 7.78 1.34 -1.23
N PHE A 35 6.94 1.08 -0.22
CA PHE A 35 6.73 1.96 0.92
C PHE A 35 7.96 2.03 1.84
N ASN A 36 8.56 0.89 2.15
CA ASN A 36 9.80 0.82 2.91
C ASN A 36 10.93 1.58 2.20
N ASN A 37 11.06 1.40 0.89
CA ASN A 37 12.06 2.11 0.10
C ASN A 37 11.85 3.63 0.11
N PHE A 38 10.58 4.06 0.01
CA PHE A 38 10.22 5.48 0.10
C PHE A 38 10.57 6.07 1.48
N TYR A 39 10.26 5.36 2.57
CA TYR A 39 10.59 5.77 3.94
C TYR A 39 12.11 5.84 4.18
N ALA A 40 12.87 4.88 3.65
CA ALA A 40 14.33 4.85 3.79
C ALA A 40 15.02 6.02 3.07
N HIS A 41 14.52 6.41 1.89
CA HIS A 41 15.10 7.49 1.09
C HIS A 41 14.61 8.88 1.47
N ASN A 42 13.39 9.00 2.00
CA ASN A 42 12.84 10.26 2.48
C ASN A 42 12.87 10.23 4.01
N LYS A 43 14.03 10.44 4.64
CA LYS A 43 14.15 10.59 6.11
C LYS A 43 13.12 11.62 6.60
N ILE A 44 11.97 11.17 7.07
CA ILE A 44 10.88 12.03 7.58
C ILE A 44 11.20 12.47 9.01
N ILE A 45 12.03 11.71 9.74
CA ILE A 45 12.34 11.99 11.14
C ILE A 45 13.41 13.10 11.21
N GLY A 46 12.97 14.32 11.52
CA GLY A 46 13.84 15.45 11.90
C GLY A 46 14.01 16.59 10.90
N SER A 47 13.13 16.77 9.90
CA SER A 47 13.19 17.91 8.97
C SER A 47 11.93 18.79 9.03
N ALA A 48 12.10 20.10 8.80
CA ALA A 48 11.02 21.10 8.84
C ALA A 48 9.86 20.87 7.86
N GLU A 49 9.99 19.90 6.94
CA GLU A 49 8.95 19.43 6.01
C GLU A 49 7.93 18.47 6.67
N GLU A 50 8.11 18.05 7.93
CA GLU A 50 7.13 17.22 8.67
C GLU A 50 5.71 17.81 8.66
N ALA A 51 5.59 19.15 8.66
CA ALA A 51 4.31 19.83 8.74
C ALA A 51 3.56 19.93 7.39
N TYR A 52 4.21 19.73 6.24
CA TYR A 52 3.66 20.22 4.96
C TYR A 52 3.16 19.14 3.97
N ARG A 53 3.18 17.83 4.30
CA ARG A 53 2.70 16.83 3.33
C ARG A 53 1.77 15.72 3.82
N PRO A 54 0.51 16.02 4.21
CA PRO A 54 -0.40 14.98 4.72
C PRO A 54 -1.18 14.18 3.66
N ARG A 55 -1.18 14.54 2.36
CA ARG A 55 -2.24 14.04 1.45
C ARG A 55 -1.96 12.75 0.67
N PRO A 56 -0.75 12.46 0.16
CA PRO A 56 -0.52 11.24 -0.64
C PRO A 56 -0.36 9.97 0.21
N HIS A 57 0.11 10.09 1.46
CA HIS A 57 0.47 8.95 2.31
C HIS A 57 -0.76 8.22 2.87
N ALA A 58 -1.78 8.97 3.29
CA ALA A 58 -3.05 8.41 3.79
C ALA A 58 -3.78 7.55 2.74
N ARG A 59 -3.70 7.93 1.46
CA ARG A 59 -4.29 7.15 0.34
C ARG A 59 -3.53 5.85 0.08
N ARG A 60 -2.22 5.80 0.38
CA ARG A 60 -1.39 4.59 0.22
C ARG A 60 -1.72 3.58 1.33
N PHE A 61 -1.84 4.06 2.56
CA PHE A 61 -2.16 3.24 3.73
C PHE A 61 -3.53 2.58 3.61
N HIS A 62 -4.54 3.33 3.15
CA HIS A 62 -5.89 2.80 2.91
C HIS A 62 -5.92 1.61 1.93
N ARG A 63 -5.12 1.63 0.86
CA ARG A 63 -5.11 0.49 -0.10
C ARG A 63 -4.48 -0.76 0.50
N LEU A 64 -3.49 -0.59 1.37
CA LEU A 64 -2.84 -1.69 2.06
C LEU A 64 -3.82 -2.35 3.05
N GLN A 65 -4.55 -1.54 3.81
CA GLN A 65 -5.64 -2.01 4.68
C GLN A 65 -6.75 -2.72 3.89
N ASN A 66 -7.22 -2.13 2.78
CA ASN A 66 -8.27 -2.73 1.97
C ASN A 66 -7.84 -4.08 1.36
N GLY A 67 -6.59 -4.19 0.89
CA GLY A 67 -6.08 -5.46 0.36
C GLY A 67 -5.91 -6.53 1.45
N LEU A 68 -5.44 -6.15 2.64
CA LEU A 68 -5.37 -7.07 3.78
C LEU A 68 -6.77 -7.54 4.21
N TRP A 69 -7.73 -6.62 4.25
CA TRP A 69 -9.13 -6.93 4.55
C TRP A 69 -9.73 -7.90 3.53
N LEU A 70 -9.48 -7.71 2.23
CA LEU A 70 -9.89 -8.65 1.18
C LEU A 70 -9.30 -10.06 1.35
N LEU A 71 -8.12 -10.17 1.97
CA LEU A 71 -7.48 -11.45 2.29
C LEU A 71 -7.93 -12.01 3.65
N GLY A 72 -8.82 -11.35 4.37
CA GLY A 72 -9.23 -11.75 5.72
C GLY A 72 -8.16 -11.51 6.79
N ILE A 73 -7.17 -10.66 6.51
CA ILE A 73 -6.06 -10.34 7.41
C ILE A 73 -6.35 -9.01 8.08
N GLN A 74 -6.32 -8.98 9.43
CA GLN A 74 -6.39 -7.72 10.15
C GLN A 74 -5.12 -6.91 9.93
N ALA A 75 -5.27 -5.67 9.46
CA ALA A 75 -4.17 -4.74 9.35
C ALA A 75 -3.78 -4.21 10.75
N LEU A 76 -2.49 -4.20 11.06
CA LEU A 76 -1.96 -3.53 12.26
C LEU A 76 -2.16 -2.01 12.13
N GLU A 77 -2.75 -1.39 13.15
CA GLU A 77 -2.97 0.07 13.18
C GLU A 77 -1.66 0.87 13.29
N ARG A 78 -0.58 0.22 13.72
CA ARG A 78 0.78 0.75 13.75
C ARG A 78 1.79 -0.36 13.43
N MET A 79 2.70 -0.08 12.50
CA MET A 79 3.98 -0.77 12.33
C MET A 79 5.10 0.19 12.71
#